data_AF-A0A660MH27-F1
#
_entry.id   AF-A0A660MH27-F1
#
_cell.length_a   1.000
_cell.length_b   1.000
_cell.length_c   1.000
_cell.angle_alpha   90.00
_cell.angle_beta   90.00
_cell.angle_gamma   90.00
#
_symmetry.space_group_name_H-M   'P 1'
#
loop_
_entity.id
_entity.type
_entity.pdbx_description
1 polymer ?
#
loop_
_entity_poly.entity_id
_entity_poly.type
_entity_poly.pdbx_seq_one_letter_code
_entity_poly.pdbx_strand_id
1 'polypeptide(L)'
;MAATHNYYRILGIKTTAGVQEIRQAIHALREKDTAGNYTATLNAIEETLSDPEKRGAYDDQLGVDPALRGDYYVSFQIKGEEKPKTSFVDVTGKEYGSEQALRNAQKARYNQMTVELEEWEKSIATRARFLSMGRMLVFLSMLVVAVLFGLLSGKPFYDDYQAKKQAEAAYVELTKAGKSVMDYIRAQKTYPSNVPTYAREGDYYDVSILSDDSFEQNFALNLKFTGNARSELRDGNIIFELYRIPNGILDWRCQAKIPAQYIPARCPIN
;
A
#
# COMPACT_ATOMS: atom_id res chain seq x y z
N MET A 1 7.84 -26.57 -9.02
CA MET A 1 6.74 -27.17 -8.23
C MET A 1 5.47 -26.45 -8.60
N ALA A 2 4.42 -27.19 -8.93
CA ALA A 2 3.20 -26.69 -9.58
C ALA A 2 2.53 -25.58 -8.76
N ALA A 3 1.99 -24.57 -9.45
CA ALA A 3 1.14 -23.56 -8.84
C ALA A 3 -0.05 -24.27 -8.17
N THR A 4 -0.01 -24.41 -6.85
CA THR A 4 -1.09 -24.98 -6.04
C THR A 4 -2.24 -23.97 -6.08
N HIS A 5 -3.18 -24.19 -7.00
CA HIS A 5 -4.35 -23.32 -7.11
C HIS A 5 -5.23 -23.57 -5.87
N ASN A 6 -5.23 -22.61 -4.95
CA ASN A 6 -6.02 -22.65 -3.73
C ASN A 6 -7.52 -22.78 -4.07
N TYR A 7 -8.18 -23.82 -3.57
CA TYR A 7 -9.58 -24.13 -3.89
C TYR A 7 -10.55 -23.02 -3.45
N TYR A 8 -10.28 -22.35 -2.32
CA TYR A 8 -11.07 -21.19 -1.90
C TYR A 8 -10.95 -20.02 -2.87
N ARG A 9 -9.76 -19.83 -3.46
CA ARG A 9 -9.54 -18.80 -4.49
C ARG A 9 -10.23 -19.14 -5.81
N ILE A 10 -10.29 -20.42 -6.18
CA ILE A 10 -11.03 -20.88 -7.37
C ILE A 10 -12.54 -20.62 -7.17
N LEU A 11 -13.06 -20.89 -5.97
CA LEU A 11 -14.46 -20.66 -5.62
C LEU A 11 -14.80 -19.19 -5.32
N GLY A 12 -13.80 -18.32 -5.12
CA GLY A 12 -14.01 -16.91 -4.76
C GLY A 12 -14.54 -16.71 -3.34
N ILE A 13 -14.35 -17.68 -2.45
CA ILE A 13 -14.87 -17.67 -1.07
C ILE A 13 -13.72 -17.61 -0.04
N LYS A 14 -14.04 -17.28 1.20
CA LYS A 14 -13.06 -17.23 2.31
C LYS A 14 -12.84 -18.62 2.91
N THR A 15 -11.69 -18.84 3.55
CA THR A 15 -11.39 -20.09 4.29
C THR A 15 -12.33 -20.31 5.48
N THR A 16 -12.99 -19.24 5.95
CA THR A 16 -14.02 -19.27 7.00
C THR A 16 -15.41 -19.64 6.48
N ALA A 17 -15.59 -19.85 5.17
CA ALA A 17 -16.89 -20.14 4.58
C ALA A 17 -17.51 -21.42 5.16
N GLY A 18 -18.82 -21.38 5.41
CA GLY A 18 -19.57 -22.55 5.86
C GLY A 18 -19.80 -23.55 4.72
N VAL A 19 -20.11 -24.82 5.05
CA VAL A 19 -20.33 -25.88 4.04
C VAL A 19 -21.44 -25.51 3.04
N GLN A 20 -22.47 -24.78 3.48
CA GLN A 20 -23.54 -24.31 2.60
C GLN A 20 -23.04 -23.27 1.56
N GLU A 21 -22.17 -22.36 1.96
CA GLU A 21 -21.59 -21.33 1.10
C GLU A 21 -20.64 -21.95 0.06
N ILE A 22 -19.87 -22.98 0.45
CA ILE A 22 -19.00 -23.75 -0.44
C ILE A 22 -19.83 -24.44 -1.53
N ARG A 23 -20.93 -25.11 -1.15
CA ARG A 23 -21.83 -25.78 -2.12
C ARG A 23 -22.49 -24.79 -3.07
N GLN A 24 -22.91 -23.62 -2.58
CA GLN A 24 -23.47 -22.56 -3.43
C GLN A 24 -22.45 -22.03 -4.44
N ALA A 25 -21.20 -21.82 -4.03
CA ALA A 25 -20.14 -21.38 -4.92
C ALA A 25 -19.80 -22.41 -6.01
N ILE A 26 -19.77 -23.70 -5.65
CA ILE A 26 -19.58 -24.80 -6.61
C ILE A 26 -20.73 -24.85 -7.61
N HIS A 27 -21.98 -24.75 -7.16
CA HIS A 27 -23.15 -24.73 -8.04
C HIS A 27 -23.11 -23.57 -9.03
N ALA A 28 -22.79 -22.36 -8.56
CA ALA A 28 -22.69 -21.16 -9.39
C ALA A 28 -21.59 -21.27 -10.46
N LEU A 29 -20.50 -21.99 -10.20
CA LEU A 29 -19.45 -22.26 -11.19
C LEU A 29 -19.83 -23.36 -12.17
N ARG A 30 -20.56 -24.40 -11.72
CA ARG A 30 -21.10 -25.45 -12.59
C ARG A 30 -22.10 -24.90 -13.61
N GLU A 31 -22.95 -23.97 -13.20
CA GLU A 31 -23.88 -23.29 -14.12
C GLU A 31 -23.17 -22.45 -15.20
N LYS A 32 -21.97 -21.94 -14.89
CA LYS A 32 -21.14 -21.16 -15.82
C LYS A 32 -20.27 -22.01 -16.71
N ASP A 33 -19.94 -23.24 -16.30
CA ASP A 33 -19.14 -24.19 -17.08
C ASP A 33 -20.02 -25.10 -17.96
N THR A 34 -20.72 -24.49 -18.92
CA THR A 34 -21.62 -25.20 -19.85
C THR A 34 -20.90 -26.17 -20.79
N ALA A 35 -19.58 -25.99 -20.98
CA ALA A 35 -18.72 -26.84 -21.79
C ALA A 35 -18.08 -28.00 -20.99
N GLY A 36 -18.24 -28.03 -19.66
CA GLY A 36 -17.74 -29.08 -18.78
C GLY A 36 -16.21 -29.14 -18.62
N ASN A 37 -15.49 -28.09 -19.01
CA ASN A 37 -14.03 -28.05 -19.05
C ASN A 37 -13.40 -28.07 -17.65
N TYR A 38 -14.14 -27.71 -16.61
CA TYR A 38 -13.70 -27.62 -15.22
C TYR A 38 -14.38 -28.64 -14.30
N THR A 39 -15.19 -29.56 -14.85
CA THR A 39 -15.94 -30.58 -14.11
C THR A 39 -15.05 -31.39 -13.16
N ALA A 40 -13.89 -31.86 -13.64
CA ALA A 40 -12.95 -32.64 -12.83
C ALA A 40 -12.39 -31.83 -11.64
N THR A 41 -12.07 -30.55 -11.88
CA THR A 41 -11.57 -29.64 -10.85
C THR A 41 -12.66 -29.29 -9.83
N LEU A 42 -13.88 -29.03 -10.28
CA LEU A 42 -15.01 -28.72 -9.39
C LEU A 42 -15.41 -29.93 -8.53
N ASN A 43 -15.31 -31.16 -9.07
CA ASN A 43 -15.54 -32.38 -8.30
C ASN A 43 -14.46 -32.60 -7.23
N ALA A 44 -13.19 -32.37 -7.56
CA ALA A 44 -12.10 -32.45 -6.59
C ALA A 44 -12.23 -31.40 -5.48
N ILE A 45 -12.67 -30.18 -5.82
CA ILE A 45 -12.96 -29.12 -4.85
C ILE A 45 -14.14 -29.51 -3.95
N GLU A 46 -15.23 -30.03 -4.52
CA GLU A 46 -16.39 -30.47 -3.74
C GLU A 46 -16.03 -31.58 -2.77
N GLU A 47 -15.28 -32.59 -3.21
CA GLU A 47 -14.83 -33.69 -2.36
C GLU A 47 -13.92 -33.23 -1.23
N THR A 48 -13.02 -32.28 -1.51
CA THR A 48 -12.04 -31.81 -0.53
C THR A 48 -12.66 -30.83 0.47
N LEU A 49 -13.52 -29.91 0.03
CA LEU A 49 -14.04 -28.83 0.88
C LEU A 49 -15.41 -29.13 1.53
N SER A 50 -16.15 -30.12 1.05
CA SER A 50 -17.46 -30.48 1.64
C SER A 50 -17.35 -31.47 2.81
N ASP A 51 -16.21 -32.16 2.93
CA ASP A 51 -15.90 -33.09 4.02
C ASP A 51 -15.04 -32.36 5.07
N PRO A 52 -15.50 -32.25 6.34
CA PRO A 52 -14.76 -31.54 7.38
C PRO A 52 -13.34 -32.07 7.64
N GLU A 53 -13.13 -33.38 7.53
CA GLU A 53 -11.84 -34.03 7.80
C GLU A 53 -10.85 -33.77 6.67
N LYS A 54 -11.30 -33.94 5.41
CA LYS A 54 -10.48 -33.65 4.22
C LYS A 54 -10.17 -32.15 4.11
N ARG A 55 -11.14 -31.30 4.45
CA ARG A 55 -10.98 -29.84 4.43
C ARG A 55 -10.01 -29.37 5.51
N GLY A 56 -10.05 -29.97 6.70
CA GLY A 56 -9.08 -29.72 7.77
C GLY A 56 -7.65 -30.06 7.34
N ALA A 57 -7.45 -31.24 6.74
CA ALA A 57 -6.15 -31.65 6.21
C ALA A 57 -5.65 -30.74 5.06
N TYR A 58 -6.56 -30.26 4.22
CA TYR A 58 -6.25 -29.30 3.16
C TYR A 58 -5.87 -27.92 3.72
N ASP A 59 -6.56 -27.45 4.76
CA ASP A 59 -6.23 -26.21 5.46
C ASP A 59 -4.88 -26.29 6.19
N ASP A 60 -4.53 -27.45 6.73
CA ASP A 60 -3.20 -27.73 7.30
C ASP A 60 -2.10 -27.62 6.22
N GLN A 61 -2.34 -28.20 5.03
CA GLN A 61 -1.41 -28.09 3.90
C GLN A 61 -1.25 -26.64 3.41
N LEU A 62 -2.29 -25.83 3.53
CA LEU A 62 -2.29 -24.42 3.17
C LEU A 62 -1.71 -23.50 4.26
N GLY A 63 -1.38 -24.03 5.45
CA GLY A 63 -0.88 -23.24 6.58
C GLY A 63 -1.92 -22.26 7.14
N VAL A 64 -3.22 -22.57 7.02
CA VAL A 64 -4.29 -21.71 7.53
C VAL A 64 -4.31 -21.77 9.05
N ASP A 65 -4.23 -20.60 9.69
CA ASP A 65 -4.33 -20.45 11.15
C ASP A 65 -5.62 -21.12 11.65
N PRO A 66 -5.57 -21.98 12.70
CA PRO A 66 -6.76 -22.56 13.33
C PRO A 66 -7.86 -21.55 13.70
N ALA A 67 -7.54 -20.28 13.94
CA ALA A 67 -8.52 -19.23 14.20
C ALA A 67 -9.28 -18.73 12.94
N LEU A 68 -8.79 -19.06 11.74
CA LEU A 68 -9.35 -18.69 10.43
C LEU A 68 -9.97 -19.90 9.69
N ARG A 69 -10.01 -21.05 10.38
CA ARG A 69 -10.67 -22.28 9.99
C ARG A 69 -12.13 -22.17 10.40
N GLY A 70 -13.03 -21.92 9.44
CA GLY A 70 -14.46 -21.79 9.74
C GLY A 70 -14.96 -22.98 10.56
N ASP A 71 -15.79 -22.74 11.58
CA ASP A 71 -16.24 -23.72 12.57
C ASP A 71 -16.59 -25.09 11.93
N TYR A 72 -15.61 -25.99 11.91
CA TYR A 72 -15.73 -27.31 11.26
C TYR A 72 -16.73 -28.23 11.97
N TYR A 73 -17.14 -27.86 13.18
CA TYR A 73 -17.83 -28.72 14.13
C TYR A 73 -18.91 -27.97 14.92
N VAL A 74 -19.93 -27.44 14.26
CA VAL A 74 -21.24 -27.29 14.92
C VAL A 74 -21.95 -28.65 14.93
N SER A 75 -21.30 -29.67 15.51
CA SER A 75 -21.90 -30.96 15.93
C SER A 75 -20.88 -31.92 16.58
N PHE A 76 -19.90 -31.45 17.37
CA PHE A 76 -19.11 -32.38 18.19
C PHE A 76 -19.18 -31.98 19.65
N GLN A 77 -19.80 -32.90 20.40
CA GLN A 77 -19.99 -32.90 21.84
C GLN A 77 -18.69 -32.49 22.55
N ILE A 78 -18.79 -31.48 23.40
CA ILE A 78 -17.75 -31.14 24.36
C ILE A 78 -17.57 -32.34 25.28
N LYS A 79 -16.44 -33.05 25.14
CA LYS A 79 -15.96 -34.01 26.14
C LYS A 79 -15.74 -33.24 27.44
N GLY A 80 -16.63 -33.39 28.41
CA GLY A 80 -16.43 -32.84 29.75
C GLY A 80 -17.69 -32.58 30.58
N GLU A 81 -18.89 -32.57 29.99
CA GLU A 81 -20.10 -32.42 30.79
C GLU A 81 -20.69 -33.78 31.19
N GLU A 82 -20.73 -33.98 32.50
CA GLU A 82 -21.41 -35.05 33.19
C GLU A 82 -22.85 -35.17 32.69
N LYS A 83 -23.19 -36.32 32.11
CA LYS A 83 -24.56 -36.60 31.65
C LYS A 83 -25.54 -36.38 32.82
N PRO A 84 -26.57 -35.53 32.68
CA PRO A 84 -27.68 -35.58 33.63
C PRO A 84 -28.33 -36.96 33.48
N LYS A 85 -28.42 -37.69 34.59
CA LYS A 85 -28.98 -39.04 34.70
C LYS A 85 -30.31 -39.14 33.93
N THR A 86 -30.31 -39.87 32.83
CA THR A 86 -31.54 -40.42 32.26
C THR A 86 -31.98 -41.57 33.15
N SER A 87 -32.83 -41.30 34.15
CA SER A 87 -33.57 -42.35 34.84
C SER A 87 -34.66 -42.88 33.92
N PHE A 88 -34.63 -44.18 33.65
CA PHE A 88 -35.76 -44.90 33.09
C PHE A 88 -36.94 -44.82 34.06
N VAL A 89 -38.13 -44.49 33.55
CA VAL A 89 -39.40 -44.74 34.25
C VAL A 89 -40.05 -45.93 33.55
N ASP A 90 -40.26 -46.98 34.34
CA ASP A 90 -40.82 -48.27 33.98
C ASP A 90 -42.36 -48.22 33.85
N VAL A 91 -42.90 -49.14 33.07
CA VAL A 91 -44.28 -49.30 32.64
C VAL A 91 -45.13 -49.85 33.79
N THR A 92 -45.49 -49.02 34.77
CA THR A 92 -46.61 -49.34 35.69
C THR A 92 -47.41 -48.08 36.03
N GLY A 93 -48.51 -47.88 35.31
CA GLY A 93 -49.37 -46.70 35.40
C GLY A 93 -49.98 -46.46 36.78
N LYS A 94 -49.43 -45.48 37.51
CA LYS A 94 -50.16 -44.69 38.51
C LYS A 94 -49.76 -43.21 38.41
N GLU A 95 -50.70 -42.41 37.95
CA GLU A 95 -50.64 -40.94 37.99
C GLU A 95 -50.54 -40.45 39.44
N TYR A 96 -49.49 -39.68 39.73
CA TYR A 96 -49.49 -38.69 40.81
C TYR A 96 -48.63 -37.51 40.39
N GLY A 97 -49.26 -36.36 40.17
CA GLY A 97 -48.57 -35.12 39.87
C GLY A 97 -49.42 -34.19 39.04
N SER A 98 -50.46 -33.62 39.66
CA SER A 98 -51.41 -32.61 39.17
C SER A 98 -50.93 -31.82 37.94
N GLU A 99 -51.81 -31.62 36.96
CA GLU A 99 -51.63 -30.71 35.82
C GLU A 99 -51.01 -29.34 36.19
N GLN A 100 -51.22 -28.88 37.42
CA GLN A 100 -50.59 -27.69 37.99
C GLN A 100 -49.07 -27.80 38.17
N ALA A 101 -48.52 -28.96 38.51
CA ALA A 101 -47.07 -29.18 38.61
C ALA A 101 -46.40 -29.13 37.24
N LEU A 102 -47.04 -29.70 36.20
CA LEU A 102 -46.59 -29.59 34.82
C LEU A 102 -46.67 -28.15 34.30
N ARG A 103 -47.76 -27.42 34.58
CA ARG A 103 -47.89 -26.00 34.22
C ARG A 103 -46.91 -25.12 34.97
N ASN A 104 -46.65 -25.38 36.25
CA ASN A 104 -45.66 -24.63 37.03
C ASN A 104 -44.23 -24.93 36.56
N ALA A 105 -43.92 -26.16 36.18
CA ALA A 105 -42.63 -26.51 35.59
C ALA A 105 -42.43 -25.89 34.20
N GLN A 106 -43.48 -25.86 33.37
CA GLN A 106 -43.46 -25.16 32.08
C GLN A 106 -43.31 -23.65 32.25
N LYS A 107 -44.04 -23.04 33.20
CA LYS A 107 -43.95 -21.60 33.51
C LYS A 107 -42.59 -21.23 34.10
N ALA A 108 -42.02 -22.08 34.95
CA ALA A 108 -40.66 -21.90 35.46
C ALA A 108 -39.64 -21.95 34.32
N ARG A 109 -39.75 -22.91 33.38
CA ARG A 109 -38.89 -22.96 32.19
C ARG A 109 -39.04 -21.75 31.28
N TYR A 110 -40.27 -21.25 31.09
CA TYR A 110 -40.52 -20.06 30.28
C TYR A 110 -39.93 -18.80 30.91
N ASN A 111 -40.03 -18.68 32.24
CA ASN A 111 -39.43 -17.59 33.00
C ASN A 111 -37.89 -17.68 32.99
N GLN A 112 -37.32 -18.88 33.03
CA GLN A 112 -35.87 -19.08 32.92
C GLN A 112 -35.36 -18.70 31.53
N MET A 113 -36.07 -19.13 30.48
CA MET A 113 -35.71 -18.83 29.09
C MET A 113 -35.81 -17.34 28.77
N THR A 114 -36.77 -16.62 29.37
CA THR A 114 -36.91 -15.16 29.19
C THR A 114 -35.81 -14.37 29.88
N VAL A 115 -35.36 -14.79 31.06
CA VAL A 115 -34.21 -14.19 31.75
C VAL A 115 -32.92 -14.45 30.98
N GLU A 116 -32.72 -15.68 30.48
CA GLU A 116 -31.55 -16.03 29.66
C GLU A 116 -31.53 -15.24 28.33
N LEU A 117 -32.68 -15.01 27.70
CA LEU A 117 -32.80 -14.15 26.51
C LEU A 117 -32.43 -12.69 26.80
N GLU A 118 -32.88 -12.14 27.94
CA GLU A 118 -32.57 -10.76 28.32
C GLU A 118 -31.09 -10.58 28.67
N GLU A 119 -30.48 -11.57 29.35
CA GLU A 119 -29.04 -11.60 29.61
C GLU A 119 -28.23 -11.76 28.32
N TRP A 120 -28.71 -12.59 27.38
CA TRP A 120 -28.08 -12.77 26.08
C TRP A 120 -28.13 -11.47 25.24
N GLU A 121 -29.28 -10.79 25.19
CA GLU A 121 -29.42 -9.50 24.51
C GLU A 121 -28.52 -8.42 25.13
N LYS A 122 -28.46 -8.34 26.46
CA LYS A 122 -27.54 -7.43 27.16
C LYS A 122 -26.08 -7.75 26.86
N SER A 123 -25.72 -9.04 26.78
CA SER A 123 -24.36 -9.48 26.43
C SER A 123 -23.98 -9.11 24.99
N ILE A 124 -24.93 -9.15 24.05
CA ILE A 124 -24.69 -8.76 22.66
C ILE A 124 -24.62 -7.25 22.53
N ALA A 125 -25.49 -6.50 23.20
CA ALA A 125 -25.49 -5.04 23.18
C ALA A 125 -24.20 -4.45 23.78
N THR A 126 -23.67 -5.06 24.85
CA THR A 126 -22.38 -4.67 25.44
C THR A 126 -21.19 -5.07 24.56
N ARG A 127 -21.18 -6.29 23.99
CA ARG A 127 -20.14 -6.71 23.03
C ARG A 127 -20.13 -5.86 21.75
N ALA A 128 -21.30 -5.47 21.23
CA ALA A 128 -21.41 -4.63 20.05
C ALA A 128 -20.88 -3.20 20.28
N ARG A 129 -21.10 -2.62 21.48
CA ARG A 129 -20.57 -1.30 21.84
C ARG A 129 -19.06 -1.29 22.07
N PHE A 130 -18.50 -2.34 22.67
CA PHE A 130 -17.05 -2.47 22.84
C PHE A 130 -16.33 -2.75 21.52
N LEU A 131 -16.91 -3.58 20.64
CA LEU A 131 -16.35 -3.88 19.32
C LEU A 131 -16.41 -2.67 18.38
N SER A 132 -17.44 -1.82 18.47
CA SER A 132 -17.56 -0.63 17.62
C SER A 132 -16.61 0.50 18.05
N MET A 133 -16.45 0.76 19.36
CA MET A 133 -15.47 1.74 19.85
C MET A 133 -14.02 1.29 19.64
N GLY A 134 -13.70 0.01 19.87
CA GLY A 134 -12.36 -0.52 19.66
C GLY A 134 -11.93 -0.46 18.18
N ARG A 135 -12.82 -0.82 17.25
CA ARG A 135 -12.55 -0.72 15.80
C ARG A 135 -12.38 0.73 15.35
N MET A 136 -13.20 1.65 15.84
CA MET A 136 -13.08 3.08 15.51
C MET A 136 -11.74 3.66 15.96
N LEU A 137 -11.25 3.29 17.14
CA LEU A 137 -9.95 3.74 17.66
C LEU A 137 -8.77 3.15 16.87
N VAL A 138 -8.87 1.90 16.40
CA VAL A 138 -7.84 1.27 15.54
C VAL A 138 -7.81 1.92 14.14
N PHE A 139 -8.97 2.24 13.56
CA PHE A 139 -9.00 2.96 12.29
C PHE A 139 -8.43 4.37 12.42
N LEU A 140 -8.78 5.09 13.49
CA LEU A 140 -8.22 6.42 13.76
C LEU A 140 -6.71 6.36 14.00
N SER A 141 -6.21 5.37 14.75
CA SER A 141 -4.77 5.23 14.97
C SER A 141 -4.02 4.85 13.69
N MET A 142 -4.56 3.96 12.85
CA MET A 142 -3.98 3.68 11.52
C MET A 142 -3.97 4.92 10.62
N LEU A 143 -5.02 5.73 10.64
CA LEU A 143 -5.10 6.95 9.83
C LEU A 143 -4.07 7.98 10.29
N VAL A 144 -3.93 8.18 11.60
CA VAL A 144 -2.91 9.06 12.19
C VAL A 144 -1.51 8.56 11.85
N VAL A 145 -1.26 7.25 11.94
CA VAL A 145 0.02 6.64 11.56
C VAL A 145 0.29 6.81 10.07
N ALA A 146 -0.70 6.59 9.19
CA ALA A 146 -0.54 6.77 7.74
C ALA A 146 -0.27 8.24 7.36
N VAL A 147 -0.94 9.20 8.01
CA VAL A 147 -0.70 10.63 7.83
C VAL A 147 0.68 11.02 8.36
N LEU A 148 1.11 10.48 9.51
CA LEU A 148 2.46 10.69 10.05
C LEU A 148 3.53 10.13 9.12
N PHE A 149 3.34 8.92 8.58
CA PHE A 149 4.26 8.33 7.59
C PHE A 149 4.31 9.17 6.31
N GLY A 150 3.16 9.62 5.79
CA GLY A 150 3.11 10.51 4.62
C GLY A 150 3.79 11.86 4.84
N LEU A 151 3.66 12.46 6.04
CA LEU A 151 4.30 13.73 6.37
C LEU A 151 5.80 13.59 6.64
N LEU A 152 6.24 12.52 7.32
CA LEU A 152 7.63 12.29 7.68
C LEU A 152 8.47 11.80 6.49
N SER A 153 7.88 11.01 5.58
CA SER A 153 8.60 10.50 4.40
C SER A 153 8.35 11.32 3.14
N GLY A 154 7.16 11.90 2.94
CA GLY A 154 6.82 12.56 1.68
C GLY A 154 7.54 13.87 1.43
N LYS A 155 7.82 14.66 2.48
CA LYS A 155 8.52 15.95 2.37
C LYS A 155 9.94 15.83 1.83
N PRO A 156 10.84 15.01 2.42
CA PRO A 156 12.21 14.90 1.92
C PRO A 156 12.27 14.38 0.47
N PHE A 157 11.43 13.41 0.09
CA PHE A 157 11.37 12.95 -1.30
C PHE A 157 10.85 14.02 -2.27
N TYR A 158 9.84 14.78 -1.86
CA TYR A 158 9.30 15.86 -2.68
C TYR A 158 10.31 16.99 -2.85
N ASP A 159 10.97 17.40 -1.78
CA ASP A 159 11.97 18.46 -1.79
C ASP A 159 13.18 18.04 -2.66
N ASP A 160 13.64 16.79 -2.54
CA ASP A 160 14.68 16.22 -3.41
C ASP A 160 14.28 16.24 -4.89
N TYR A 161 13.05 15.82 -5.20
CA TYR A 161 12.53 15.82 -6.56
C TYR A 161 12.48 17.25 -7.13
N GLN A 162 12.02 18.22 -6.34
CA GLN A 162 11.97 19.62 -6.76
C GLN A 162 13.37 20.22 -6.93
N ALA A 163 14.31 19.93 -6.03
CA ALA A 163 15.70 20.36 -6.15
C ALA A 163 16.33 19.81 -7.44
N LYS A 164 16.13 18.52 -7.74
CA LYS A 164 16.61 17.92 -9.00
C LYS A 164 16.00 18.59 -10.23
N LYS A 165 14.68 18.83 -10.23
CA LYS A 165 13.99 19.52 -11.31
C LYS A 165 14.52 20.94 -11.52
N GLN A 166 14.82 21.64 -10.43
CA GLN A 166 15.34 23.00 -10.46
C GLN A 166 16.79 23.06 -10.97
N ALA A 167 17.64 22.09 -10.61
CA ALA A 167 18.99 21.98 -11.15
C ALA A 167 18.99 21.72 -12.67
N GLU A 168 18.10 20.83 -13.14
CA GLU A 168 17.91 20.58 -14.58
C GLU A 168 17.41 21.83 -15.33
N ALA A 169 16.45 22.56 -14.74
CA ALA A 169 15.97 23.81 -15.32
C ALA A 169 17.07 24.88 -15.37
N ALA A 170 17.87 25.01 -14.31
CA ALA A 170 19.03 25.90 -14.29
C ALA A 170 20.05 25.57 -15.38
N TYR A 171 20.33 24.28 -15.62
CA TYR A 171 21.19 23.85 -16.73
C TYR A 171 20.65 24.32 -18.09
N VAL A 172 19.34 24.20 -18.31
CA VAL A 172 18.70 24.69 -19.55
C VAL A 172 18.88 26.20 -19.69
N GLU A 173 18.70 26.96 -18.61
CA GLU A 173 18.92 28.42 -18.63
C GLU A 173 20.38 28.79 -18.93
N LEU A 174 21.33 28.03 -18.39
CA LEU A 174 22.75 28.19 -18.71
C LEU A 174 23.06 27.89 -20.18
N THR A 175 22.36 26.92 -20.81
CA THR A 175 22.50 26.66 -22.25
C THR A 175 21.93 27.80 -23.10
N LYS A 176 20.84 28.45 -22.67
CA LYS A 176 20.29 29.65 -23.33
C LYS A 176 21.29 30.82 -23.23
N ALA A 177 21.87 31.04 -22.05
CA ALA A 177 22.92 32.04 -21.84
C ALA A 177 24.17 31.76 -22.68
N GLY A 178 24.63 30.50 -22.71
CA GLY A 178 25.76 30.06 -23.53
C GLY A 178 25.52 30.28 -25.01
N LYS A 179 24.31 30.03 -25.51
CA LYS A 179 23.93 30.34 -26.90
C LYS A 179 23.97 31.84 -27.18
N SER A 180 23.41 32.65 -26.28
CA SER A 180 23.44 34.12 -26.39
C SER A 180 24.86 34.66 -26.49
N VAL A 181 25.78 34.15 -25.66
CA VAL A 181 27.21 34.50 -25.69
C VAL A 181 27.86 34.05 -27.00
N MET A 182 27.60 32.82 -27.47
CA MET A 182 28.16 32.32 -28.72
C MET A 182 27.69 33.12 -29.94
N ASP A 183 26.41 33.51 -29.96
CA ASP A 183 25.86 34.34 -31.02
C ASP A 183 26.46 35.76 -30.99
N TYR A 184 26.68 36.32 -29.80
CA TYR A 184 27.43 37.57 -29.63
C TYR A 184 28.85 37.47 -30.18
N ILE A 185 29.62 36.45 -29.80
CA ILE A 185 31.00 36.23 -30.26
C ILE A 185 31.04 36.10 -31.78
N ARG A 186 30.08 35.37 -32.38
CA ARG A 186 29.99 35.21 -33.83
C ARG A 186 29.69 36.52 -34.55
N ALA A 187 28.83 37.37 -33.97
CA ALA A 187 28.43 38.65 -34.56
C ALA A 187 29.51 39.74 -34.39
N GLN A 188 30.03 39.90 -33.17
CA GLN A 188 30.93 41.01 -32.80
C GLN A 188 32.42 40.64 -32.88
N LYS A 189 32.75 39.36 -33.06
CA LYS A 189 34.13 38.84 -33.06
C LYS A 189 34.92 39.16 -31.78
N THR A 190 34.23 39.44 -30.69
CA THR A 190 34.79 39.79 -29.38
C THR A 190 34.05 39.05 -28.27
N TYR A 191 34.73 38.84 -27.15
CA TYR A 191 34.12 38.23 -25.96
C TYR A 191 33.34 39.29 -25.18
N PRO A 192 32.10 39.01 -24.78
CA PRO A 192 31.32 39.97 -24.01
C PRO A 192 31.84 40.05 -22.57
N SER A 193 31.82 41.25 -21.98
CA SER A 193 32.14 41.47 -20.56
C SER A 193 30.96 41.16 -19.62
N ASN A 194 29.74 41.17 -20.15
CA ASN A 194 28.50 40.85 -19.44
C ASN A 194 27.66 39.86 -20.26
N VAL A 195 26.83 39.05 -19.60
CA VAL A 195 25.96 38.10 -20.30
C VAL A 195 24.98 38.86 -21.21
N PRO A 196 24.99 38.65 -22.54
CA PRO A 196 24.07 39.34 -23.43
C PRO A 196 22.62 38.93 -23.14
N THR A 197 21.68 39.86 -23.30
CA THR A 197 20.27 39.68 -22.95
C THR A 197 19.67 38.45 -23.62
N TYR A 198 18.96 37.63 -22.82
CA TYR A 198 18.22 36.46 -23.28
C TYR A 198 16.92 36.32 -22.47
N ALA A 199 15.96 35.55 -23.01
CA ALA A 199 14.74 35.24 -22.29
C ALA A 199 15.04 34.33 -21.09
N ARG A 200 14.98 34.90 -19.89
CA ARG A 200 15.28 34.25 -18.62
C ARG A 200 14.00 33.73 -17.97
N GLU A 201 14.04 32.49 -17.52
CA GLU A 201 12.96 31.90 -16.73
C GLU A 201 13.46 31.51 -15.33
N GLY A 202 12.78 31.98 -14.29
CA GLY A 202 13.12 31.72 -12.89
C GLY A 202 13.96 32.80 -12.21
N ASP A 203 13.81 32.88 -10.89
CA ASP A 203 14.39 33.90 -9.98
C ASP A 203 15.32 33.30 -8.91
N TYR A 204 15.72 32.04 -9.10
CA TYR A 204 16.44 31.22 -8.11
C TYR A 204 17.93 31.00 -8.43
N TYR A 205 18.44 31.67 -9.45
CA TYR A 205 19.83 31.64 -9.86
C TYR A 205 20.22 33.00 -10.41
N ASP A 206 21.51 33.32 -10.44
CA ASP A 206 22.07 34.44 -11.20
C ASP A 206 23.18 33.95 -12.12
N VAL A 207 23.24 34.50 -13.33
CA VAL A 207 24.27 34.14 -14.33
C VAL A 207 25.25 35.29 -14.48
N SER A 208 26.53 34.96 -14.38
CA SER A 208 27.65 35.90 -14.48
C SER A 208 28.74 35.32 -15.38
N ILE A 209 29.59 36.18 -15.93
CA ILE A 209 30.79 35.76 -16.64
C ILE A 209 31.94 35.74 -15.62
N LEU A 210 32.67 34.63 -15.59
CA LEU A 210 33.97 34.52 -14.95
C LEU A 210 35.02 34.63 -16.06
N SER A 211 35.84 35.66 -16.00
CA SER A 211 36.97 35.86 -16.90
C SER A 211 38.18 36.26 -16.06
N ASP A 212 39.28 35.51 -16.15
CA ASP A 212 40.60 36.00 -15.74
C ASP A 212 41.23 36.84 -16.87
N ASP A 213 42.25 37.64 -16.52
CA ASP A 213 42.97 38.56 -17.42
C ASP A 213 43.50 37.90 -18.72
N SER A 214 43.59 36.56 -18.78
CA SER A 214 43.81 35.79 -20.01
C SER A 214 42.46 35.33 -20.63
N PHE A 215 41.72 36.29 -21.17
CA PHE A 215 40.32 36.17 -21.64
C PHE A 215 40.04 35.00 -22.61
N GLU A 216 41.03 34.55 -23.39
CA GLU A 216 40.83 33.52 -24.42
C GLU A 216 40.89 32.07 -23.91
N GLN A 217 41.48 31.82 -22.73
CA GLN A 217 41.67 30.46 -22.22
C GLN A 217 40.73 30.09 -21.06
N ASN A 218 40.20 31.08 -20.33
CA ASN A 218 39.43 30.85 -19.10
C ASN A 218 38.03 31.50 -19.13
N PHE A 219 37.42 31.69 -20.30
CA PHE A 219 36.07 32.25 -20.37
C PHE A 219 35.06 31.23 -19.82
N ALA A 220 34.38 31.59 -18.73
CA ALA A 220 33.39 30.73 -18.10
C ALA A 220 32.08 31.48 -17.83
N LEU A 221 30.97 30.77 -17.97
CA LEU A 221 29.67 31.22 -17.46
C LEU A 221 29.40 30.55 -16.13
N ASN A 222 29.08 31.33 -15.12
CA ASN A 222 28.79 30.86 -13.78
C ASN A 222 27.33 31.15 -13.44
N LEU A 223 26.55 30.09 -13.29
CA LEU A 223 25.20 30.12 -12.75
C LEU A 223 25.28 29.79 -11.26
N LYS A 224 25.06 30.80 -10.42
CA LYS A 224 25.06 30.67 -8.96
C LYS A 224 23.62 30.61 -8.46
N PHE A 225 23.28 29.63 -7.64
CA PHE A 225 21.96 29.55 -7.02
C PHE A 225 21.80 30.66 -5.95
N THR A 226 20.64 31.31 -5.93
CA THR A 226 20.32 32.40 -4.99
C THR A 226 19.61 31.87 -3.73
N GLY A 227 19.30 32.74 -2.78
CA GLY A 227 18.50 32.37 -1.59
C GLY A 227 17.10 31.84 -1.91
N ASN A 228 16.57 32.15 -3.09
CA ASN A 228 15.29 31.64 -3.59
C ASN A 228 15.38 30.18 -4.10
N ALA A 229 16.60 29.63 -4.21
CA ALA A 229 16.78 28.22 -4.53
C ALA A 229 16.37 27.30 -3.38
N ARG A 230 16.07 26.05 -3.73
CA ARG A 230 15.89 24.96 -2.77
C ARG A 230 17.14 24.83 -1.91
N SER A 231 16.95 24.51 -0.63
CA SER A 231 17.99 24.50 0.40
C SER A 231 19.23 23.72 -0.01
N GLU A 232 19.03 22.63 -0.73
CA GLU A 232 20.04 21.67 -1.16
C GLU A 232 20.92 22.20 -2.29
N LEU A 233 20.43 23.23 -3.01
CA LEU A 233 21.13 23.89 -4.11
C LEU A 233 21.73 25.23 -3.70
N ARG A 234 21.33 25.78 -2.54
CA ARG A 234 21.86 27.06 -2.05
C ARG A 234 23.37 27.00 -1.95
N ASP A 235 24.02 28.11 -2.27
CA ASP A 235 25.49 28.28 -2.30
C ASP A 235 26.24 27.45 -3.34
N GLY A 236 25.56 26.54 -4.05
CA GLY A 236 26.10 25.82 -5.18
C GLY A 236 26.13 26.63 -6.47
N ASN A 237 26.87 26.14 -7.45
CA ASN A 237 26.90 26.72 -8.79
C ASN A 237 27.12 25.68 -9.89
N ILE A 238 26.74 26.06 -11.11
CA ILE A 238 27.01 25.33 -12.34
C ILE A 238 27.83 26.24 -13.24
N ILE A 239 28.98 25.75 -13.68
CA ILE A 239 29.97 26.47 -14.48
C ILE A 239 30.00 25.86 -15.88
N PHE A 240 29.91 26.69 -16.91
CA PHE A 240 30.18 26.35 -18.30
C PHE A 240 31.51 26.98 -18.71
N GLU A 241 32.55 26.17 -18.81
CA GLU A 241 33.86 26.58 -19.29
C GLU A 241 33.88 26.49 -20.81
N LEU A 242 34.21 27.60 -21.48
CA LEU A 242 34.39 27.60 -22.92
C LEU A 242 35.73 26.95 -23.23
N TYR A 243 35.73 25.93 -24.08
CA TYR A 243 36.95 25.30 -24.53
C TYR A 243 36.97 25.17 -26.05
N ARG A 244 38.19 25.13 -26.60
CA ARG A 244 38.41 24.97 -28.02
C ARG A 244 38.73 23.52 -28.33
N ILE A 245 37.91 22.89 -29.16
CA ILE A 245 38.18 21.57 -29.73
C ILE A 245 39.32 21.75 -30.77
N PRO A 246 40.25 20.77 -30.92
CA PRO A 246 41.38 20.86 -31.87
C PRO A 246 41.03 21.24 -33.32
N ASN A 247 39.76 21.12 -33.73
CA ASN A 247 39.26 21.52 -35.05
C ASN A 247 38.75 22.98 -35.12
N GLY A 248 39.01 23.79 -34.08
CA GLY A 248 38.66 25.21 -34.04
C GLY A 248 37.23 25.52 -33.60
N ILE A 249 36.41 24.51 -33.34
CA ILE A 249 35.04 24.68 -32.80
C ILE A 249 35.13 25.00 -31.31
N LEU A 250 34.39 26.02 -30.89
CA LEU A 250 34.19 26.36 -29.48
C LEU A 250 33.00 25.57 -28.95
N ASP A 251 33.18 24.93 -27.79
CA ASP A 251 32.12 24.19 -27.10
C ASP A 251 32.18 24.46 -25.60
N TRP A 252 31.11 24.11 -24.88
CA TRP A 252 30.97 24.33 -23.45
C TRP A 252 31.22 23.04 -22.69
N ARG A 253 32.12 23.08 -21.71
CA ARG A 253 32.31 22.02 -20.73
C ARG A 253 31.56 22.39 -19.46
N CYS A 254 30.64 21.52 -19.04
CA CYS A 254 29.90 21.73 -17.80
C CYS A 254 30.67 21.19 -16.59
N GLN A 255 30.67 21.96 -15.51
CA GLN A 255 31.09 21.54 -14.18
C GLN A 255 30.04 21.96 -13.15
N ALA A 256 29.50 21.02 -12.39
CA ALA A 256 28.50 21.30 -11.37
C ALA A 256 29.10 21.14 -9.97
N LYS A 257 29.08 22.20 -9.16
CA LYS A 257 29.47 22.19 -7.74
C LYS A 257 28.20 22.23 -6.88
N ILE A 258 27.40 21.18 -6.99
CA ILE A 258 26.20 20.92 -6.19
C ILE A 258 26.26 19.45 -5.72
N PRO A 259 25.46 19.04 -4.73
CA PRO A 259 25.46 17.65 -4.27
C PRO A 259 25.20 16.67 -5.43
N ALA A 260 25.93 15.56 -5.45
CA ALA A 260 25.98 14.63 -6.59
C ALA A 260 24.61 14.12 -7.04
N GLN A 261 23.67 13.96 -6.11
CA GLN A 261 22.30 13.51 -6.40
C GLN A 261 21.46 14.50 -7.23
N TYR A 262 21.85 15.78 -7.27
CA TYR A 262 21.15 16.84 -8.02
C TYR A 262 21.92 17.30 -9.26
N ILE A 263 23.07 16.71 -9.58
CA ILE A 263 23.82 17.05 -10.79
C ILE A 263 22.95 16.75 -12.02
N PRO A 264 22.73 17.72 -12.93
CA PRO A 264 21.96 17.51 -14.14
C PRO A 264 22.55 16.38 -14.98
N ALA A 265 21.71 15.51 -15.55
CA ALA A 265 22.18 14.37 -16.33
C ALA A 265 23.02 14.76 -17.57
N ARG A 266 22.84 16.00 -18.04
CA ARG A 266 23.54 16.58 -19.19
C ARG A 266 24.87 17.25 -18.82
N CYS A 267 25.19 17.34 -17.53
CA CYS A 267 26.47 17.82 -17.04
C CYS A 267 27.34 16.60 -16.70
N PRO A 268 28.36 16.25 -17.51
CA PRO A 268 29.23 15.13 -17.18
C PRO A 268 29.94 15.41 -15.85
N ILE A 269 29.91 14.44 -14.95
CA ILE A 269 30.70 14.45 -13.72
C ILE A 269 32.17 14.30 -14.16
N ASN A 270 33.01 15.29 -13.85
CA ASN A 270 34.46 15.15 -13.97
C ASN A 270 35.02 14.38 -12.78
#